data_AF-A0A8D8CU87-F1
#
_entry.id   AF-A0A8D8CU87-F1
#
_cell.length_a   1.000
_cell.length_b   1.000
_cell.length_c   1.000
_cell.angle_alpha   90.00
_cell.angle_beta   90.00
_cell.angle_gamma   90.00
#
_symmetry.space_group_name_H-M   'P 1'
#
loop_
_entity.id
_entity.type
_entity.pdbx_description
1 polymer ?
#
loop_
_entity_poly.entity_id
_entity_poly.type
_entity_poly.pdbx_seq_one_letter_code
_entity_poly.pdbx_strand_id
1 'polypeptide(L)'
;MSSLEHDSNAPVDPRVQIELEKLNEATDNINKYELDLEEAKTDFRELLKESIEKIKAVAKKLGNSIDSAKPYYEARLYASQLTKETQQSALNYDKAKSVHAAAKEMVYLAEQGLGEKSTLDTACQEMLTHATTRVNESQNECTEMRNVLRISELKLEVANNRVAKLHSQLRGAIRASRPYYELRANYNAVLLEQKQKVLDLE
;
A
#
# COMPACT_ATOMS: atom_id res chain seq x y z
N MET A 1 -0.36 64.53 39.79
CA MET A 1 0.38 63.87 38.71
C MET A 1 -0.38 62.59 38.36
N SER A 2 -0.64 62.41 37.07
CA SER A 2 -1.66 61.56 36.46
C SER A 2 -1.54 60.07 36.82
N SER A 3 -2.62 59.50 37.38
CA SER A 3 -2.84 58.06 37.40
C SER A 3 -3.18 57.64 35.95
N LEU A 4 -2.25 56.97 35.28
CA LEU A 4 -2.55 56.21 34.07
C LEU A 4 -3.34 54.98 34.52
N GLU A 5 -4.66 55.11 34.57
CA GLU A 5 -5.53 53.96 34.42
C GLU A 5 -5.15 53.30 33.09
N HIS A 6 -4.45 52.16 33.17
CA HIS A 6 -4.24 51.33 32.01
C HIS A 6 -5.61 50.77 31.67
N ASP A 7 -6.25 51.42 30.70
CA ASP A 7 -7.56 51.08 30.17
C ASP A 7 -7.51 49.63 29.67
N SER A 8 -7.90 48.71 30.54
CA SER A 8 -8.03 47.28 30.25
C SER A 8 -9.21 46.99 29.30
N ASN A 9 -9.86 48.05 28.81
CA ASN A 9 -10.98 48.01 27.88
C ASN A 9 -10.65 48.66 26.53
N ALA A 10 -9.37 48.87 26.21
CA ALA A 10 -8.96 49.29 24.87
C ALA A 10 -9.40 48.20 23.85
N PRO A 11 -10.14 48.54 22.79
CA PRO A 11 -10.60 47.55 21.82
C PRO A 11 -9.40 46.86 21.19
N VAL A 12 -9.32 45.54 21.38
CA VAL A 12 -8.30 44.68 20.76
C VAL A 12 -8.36 44.93 19.25
N ASP A 13 -7.21 45.16 18.62
CA ASP A 13 -7.14 45.33 17.16
C ASP A 13 -7.87 44.13 16.52
N PRO A 14 -8.85 44.36 15.63
CA PRO A 14 -9.64 43.29 15.01
C PRO A 14 -8.78 42.17 14.39
N ARG A 15 -7.57 42.48 13.92
CA ARG A 15 -6.62 41.48 13.41
C ARG A 15 -6.07 40.58 14.52
N VAL A 16 -5.74 41.16 15.67
CA VAL A 16 -5.28 40.41 16.85
C VAL A 16 -6.41 39.54 17.39
N GLN A 17 -7.63 40.05 17.38
CA GLN A 17 -8.81 39.28 17.80
C GLN A 17 -9.06 38.05 16.90
N ILE A 18 -8.96 38.20 15.58
CA ILE A 18 -9.08 37.08 14.63
C ILE A 18 -8.00 36.01 14.87
N GLU A 19 -6.74 36.42 15.09
CA GLU A 19 -5.66 35.46 15.36
C GLU A 19 -5.81 34.75 16.71
N LEU A 20 -6.35 35.44 17.74
CA LEU A 20 -6.69 34.81 19.02
C LEU A 20 -7.84 33.82 18.90
N GLU A 21 -8.86 34.12 18.10
CA GLU A 21 -9.95 33.18 17.79
C GLU A 21 -9.43 31.93 17.09
N LYS A 22 -8.55 32.08 16.09
CA LYS A 22 -7.88 30.96 15.43
C LYS A 22 -7.02 30.14 16.39
N LEU A 23 -6.33 30.79 17.34
CA LEU A 23 -5.52 30.10 18.33
C LEU A 23 -6.39 29.28 19.29
N ASN A 24 -7.51 29.85 19.74
CA ASN A 24 -8.47 29.14 20.58
C ASN A 24 -9.08 27.96 19.82
N GLU A 25 -9.50 28.15 18.57
CA GLU A 25 -10.01 27.08 17.72
C GLU A 25 -8.96 25.98 17.49
N ALA A 26 -7.69 26.35 17.22
CA ALA A 26 -6.60 25.39 17.11
C ALA A 26 -6.36 24.62 18.41
N THR A 27 -6.45 25.30 19.56
CA THR A 27 -6.31 24.68 20.89
C THR A 27 -7.43 23.68 21.17
N ASP A 28 -8.67 24.05 20.87
CA ASP A 28 -9.84 23.17 21.02
C ASP A 28 -9.74 21.95 20.09
N ASN A 29 -9.27 22.15 18.86
CA ASN A 29 -9.02 21.08 17.91
C ASN A 29 -7.92 20.12 18.39
N ILE A 30 -6.82 20.64 18.95
CA ILE A 30 -5.75 19.81 19.53
C ILE A 30 -6.31 18.95 20.67
N ASN A 31 -7.01 19.57 21.62
CA ASN A 31 -7.59 18.85 22.76
C ASN A 31 -8.56 17.75 22.30
N LYS A 32 -9.34 18.03 21.26
CA LYS A 32 -10.25 17.05 20.67
C LYS A 32 -9.49 15.89 20.03
N TYR A 33 -8.50 16.15 19.19
CA TYR A 33 -7.72 15.09 18.55
C TYR A 33 -6.93 14.24 19.56
N GLU A 34 -6.40 14.86 20.62
CA GLU A 34 -5.75 14.13 21.72
C GLU A 34 -6.73 13.17 22.42
N LEU A 35 -7.96 13.62 22.69
CA LEU A 35 -9.00 12.79 23.29
C LEU A 35 -9.42 11.64 22.36
N ASP A 36 -9.69 11.94 21.09
CA ASP A 36 -10.07 10.94 20.08
C ASP A 36 -8.95 9.89 19.90
N LEU A 37 -7.69 10.31 19.95
CA LEU A 37 -6.52 9.45 19.86
C LEU A 37 -6.40 8.50 21.06
N GLU A 38 -6.58 9.01 22.28
CA GLU A 38 -6.53 8.18 23.50
C GLU A 38 -7.70 7.18 23.57
N GLU A 39 -8.89 7.58 23.11
CA GLU A 39 -10.03 6.66 22.96
C GLU A 39 -9.71 5.56 21.96
N ALA A 40 -9.25 5.91 20.75
CA ALA A 40 -8.88 4.93 19.71
C ALA A 40 -7.76 3.98 20.18
N LYS A 41 -6.76 4.48 20.92
CA LYS A 41 -5.71 3.66 21.53
C LYS A 41 -6.25 2.71 22.58
N THR A 42 -7.23 3.14 23.37
CA THR A 42 -7.88 2.31 24.39
C THR A 42 -8.70 1.20 23.74
N ASP A 43 -9.55 1.53 22.78
CA ASP A 43 -10.34 0.57 22.00
C ASP A 43 -9.44 -0.49 21.34
N PHE A 44 -8.33 -0.08 20.73
CA PHE A 44 -7.38 -1.00 20.13
C PHE A 44 -6.79 -1.98 21.15
N ARG A 45 -6.40 -1.51 22.34
CA ARG A 45 -5.86 -2.36 23.42
C ARG A 45 -6.90 -3.35 23.93
N GLU A 46 -8.15 -2.92 24.11
CA GLU A 46 -9.25 -3.77 24.57
C GLU A 46 -9.58 -4.85 23.53
N LEU A 47 -9.72 -4.46 22.26
CA LEU A 47 -9.95 -5.37 21.16
C LEU A 47 -8.83 -6.40 21.03
N LEU A 48 -7.57 -5.96 21.18
CA LEU A 48 -6.41 -6.86 21.15
C LEU A 48 -6.49 -7.89 22.27
N LYS A 49 -6.81 -7.47 23.49
CA LYS A 49 -6.97 -8.37 24.65
C LYS A 49 -8.10 -9.38 24.40
N GLU A 50 -9.27 -8.90 23.98
CA GLU A 50 -10.42 -9.75 23.66
C GLU A 50 -10.08 -10.78 22.59
N SER A 51 -9.40 -10.36 21.52
CA SER A 51 -9.00 -11.24 20.42
C SER A 51 -8.11 -12.38 20.91
N ILE A 52 -7.12 -12.08 21.76
CA ILE A 52 -6.20 -13.06 22.32
C ILE A 52 -6.96 -14.08 23.16
N GLU A 53 -7.87 -13.63 24.02
CA GLU A 53 -8.68 -14.49 24.87
C GLU A 53 -9.59 -15.42 24.06
N LYS A 54 -10.34 -14.88 23.10
CA LYS A 54 -11.25 -15.69 22.27
C LYS A 54 -10.49 -16.66 21.36
N ILE A 55 -9.38 -16.24 20.74
CA ILE A 55 -8.54 -17.11 19.91
C ILE A 55 -7.95 -18.25 20.75
N LYS A 56 -7.46 -17.96 21.96
CA LYS A 56 -6.96 -19.00 22.89
C LYS A 56 -8.05 -19.99 23.30
N ALA A 57 -9.27 -19.50 23.57
CA ALA A 57 -10.39 -20.36 23.93
C ALA A 57 -10.77 -21.33 22.80
N VAL A 58 -10.79 -20.86 21.54
CA VAL A 58 -11.03 -21.73 20.38
C VAL A 58 -9.85 -22.69 20.15
N ALA A 59 -8.61 -22.22 20.30
CA ALA A 59 -7.42 -23.05 20.15
C ALA A 59 -7.44 -24.24 21.13
N LYS A 60 -7.80 -24.00 22.40
CA LYS A 60 -7.94 -25.05 23.42
C LYS A 60 -8.98 -26.11 23.05
N LYS A 61 -10.08 -25.71 22.39
CA LYS A 61 -11.15 -26.63 21.96
C LYS A 61 -10.74 -27.50 20.76
N LEU A 62 -9.94 -26.95 19.85
CA LEU A 62 -9.59 -27.61 18.58
C LEU A 62 -8.31 -28.45 18.65
N GLY A 63 -7.41 -28.16 19.60
CA GLY A 63 -6.19 -28.93 19.86
C GLY A 63 -5.33 -29.13 18.61
N ASN A 64 -4.85 -30.36 18.41
CA ASN A 64 -3.86 -30.73 17.38
C ASN A 64 -4.35 -30.54 15.92
N SER A 65 -5.65 -30.31 15.70
CA SER A 65 -6.17 -30.06 14.36
C SER A 65 -5.63 -28.75 13.76
N ILE A 66 -5.28 -27.77 14.60
CA ILE A 66 -4.67 -26.50 14.18
C ILE A 66 -3.26 -26.76 13.65
N ASP A 67 -2.42 -27.46 14.42
CA ASP A 67 -1.04 -27.77 14.01
C ASP A 67 -1.00 -28.66 12.77
N SER A 68 -1.94 -29.60 12.66
CA SER A 68 -2.06 -30.47 11.49
C SER A 68 -2.45 -29.70 10.22
N ALA A 69 -3.22 -28.62 10.33
CA ALA A 69 -3.65 -27.79 9.21
C ALA A 69 -2.68 -26.63 8.90
N LYS A 70 -1.75 -26.32 9.81
CA LYS A 70 -0.81 -25.21 9.70
C LYS A 70 -0.07 -25.15 8.35
N PRO A 71 0.48 -26.25 7.80
CA PRO A 71 1.19 -26.22 6.51
C PRO A 71 0.31 -25.72 5.36
N TYR A 72 -0.99 -26.04 5.37
CA TYR A 72 -1.92 -25.59 4.34
C TYR A 72 -2.14 -24.07 4.41
N TYR A 73 -2.39 -23.53 5.61
CA TYR A 73 -2.62 -22.10 5.78
C TYR A 73 -1.35 -21.26 5.51
N GLU A 74 -0.16 -21.77 5.87
CA GLU A 74 1.12 -21.15 5.53
C GLU A 74 1.36 -21.14 4.02
N ALA A 75 1.13 -22.27 3.33
CA ALA A 75 1.25 -22.33 1.88
C ALA A 75 0.26 -21.37 1.18
N ARG A 76 -0.97 -21.26 1.70
CA ARG A 76 -1.99 -20.35 1.18
C ARG A 76 -1.61 -18.88 1.39
N LEU A 77 -1.04 -18.54 2.55
CA LEU A 77 -0.53 -17.19 2.81
C LEU A 77 0.63 -16.86 1.85
N TYR A 78 1.56 -17.80 1.66
CA TYR A 78 2.69 -17.63 0.74
C TYR A 78 2.22 -17.45 -0.72
N ALA A 79 1.27 -18.26 -1.19
CA ALA A 79 0.69 -18.09 -2.52
C ALA A 79 -0.03 -16.74 -2.68
N SER A 80 -0.72 -16.27 -1.64
CA SER A 80 -1.34 -14.94 -1.65
C SER A 80 -0.30 -13.81 -1.72
N GLN A 81 0.86 -13.96 -1.07
CA GLN A 81 1.96 -12.99 -1.18
C GLN A 81 2.54 -12.98 -2.59
N LEU A 82 2.84 -14.15 -3.15
CA LEU A 82 3.33 -14.27 -4.52
C LEU A 82 2.33 -13.69 -5.53
N THR A 83 1.02 -13.85 -5.31
CA THR A 83 0.00 -13.24 -6.17
C THR A 83 0.15 -11.72 -6.24
N LYS A 84 0.37 -11.06 -5.10
CA LYS A 84 0.61 -9.61 -5.04
C LYS A 84 1.92 -9.23 -5.74
N GLU A 85 2.99 -10.00 -5.53
CA GLU A 85 4.29 -9.77 -6.18
C GLU A 85 4.22 -9.97 -7.71
N THR A 86 3.47 -10.97 -8.18
CA THR A 86 3.21 -11.20 -9.61
C THR A 86 2.36 -10.07 -10.20
N GLN A 87 1.32 -9.61 -9.51
CA GLN A 87 0.54 -8.44 -9.94
C GLN A 87 1.42 -7.20 -10.06
N GLN A 88 2.29 -6.94 -9.08
CA GLN A 88 3.22 -5.81 -9.15
C GLN A 88 4.21 -5.96 -10.32
N SER A 89 4.71 -7.17 -10.57
CA SER A 89 5.58 -7.46 -11.71
C SER A 89 4.88 -7.23 -13.04
N ALA A 90 3.59 -7.57 -13.14
CA ALA A 90 2.77 -7.32 -14.31
C ALA A 90 2.57 -5.82 -14.56
N LEU A 91 2.26 -5.05 -13.51
CA LEU A 91 2.17 -3.58 -13.60
C LEU A 91 3.48 -2.94 -14.06
N ASN A 92 4.62 -3.44 -13.56
CA ASN A 92 5.93 -2.95 -13.98
C ASN A 92 6.21 -3.27 -15.44
N TYR A 93 5.83 -4.46 -15.92
CA TYR A 93 5.96 -4.82 -17.33
C TYR A 93 5.08 -3.97 -18.23
N ASP A 94 3.82 -3.71 -17.84
CA ASP A 94 2.93 -2.83 -18.59
C ASP A 94 3.44 -1.39 -18.62
N LYS A 95 4.02 -0.89 -17.52
CA LYS A 95 4.71 0.39 -17.48
C LYS A 95 5.90 0.44 -18.45
N ALA A 96 6.75 -0.59 -18.45
CA ALA A 96 7.87 -0.67 -19.38
C ALA A 96 7.40 -0.67 -20.85
N LYS A 97 6.33 -1.41 -21.16
CA LYS A 97 5.71 -1.41 -22.49
C LYS A 97 5.21 -0.02 -22.88
N SER A 98 4.58 0.70 -21.96
CA SER A 98 4.11 2.07 -22.21
C SER A 98 5.27 3.03 -22.49
N VAL A 99 6.37 2.93 -21.74
CA VAL A 99 7.57 3.73 -21.98
C VAL A 99 8.19 3.41 -23.34
N HIS A 100 8.25 2.13 -23.70
CA HIS A 100 8.77 1.71 -25.00
C HIS A 100 7.89 2.17 -26.16
N ALA A 101 6.56 2.16 -26.01
CA ALA A 101 5.63 2.72 -26.98
C ALA A 101 5.85 4.22 -27.18
N ALA A 102 5.98 4.98 -26.09
CA ALA A 102 6.29 6.41 -26.16
C ALA A 102 7.66 6.69 -26.80
N ALA A 103 8.67 5.84 -26.54
CA ALA A 103 9.98 5.96 -27.20
C ALA A 103 9.89 5.75 -28.71
N LYS A 104 9.07 4.79 -29.16
CA LYS A 104 8.81 4.58 -30.60
C LYS A 104 8.08 5.75 -31.23
N GLU A 105 7.12 6.35 -30.53
CA GLU A 105 6.41 7.54 -31.00
C GLU A 105 7.36 8.74 -31.14
N MET A 106 8.31 8.91 -30.21
CA MET A 106 9.35 9.95 -30.33
C MET A 106 10.23 9.76 -31.57
N VAL A 107 10.61 8.51 -31.91
CA VAL A 107 11.33 8.23 -33.16
C VAL A 107 10.48 8.59 -34.37
N TYR A 108 9.23 8.14 -34.41
CA TYR A 108 8.31 8.40 -35.51
C TYR A 108 8.12 9.91 -35.76
N LEU A 109 7.91 10.71 -34.70
CA LEU A 109 7.77 12.16 -34.82
C LEU A 109 9.07 12.83 -35.28
N ALA A 110 10.23 12.36 -34.80
CA ALA A 110 11.53 12.88 -35.24
C ALA A 110 11.78 12.58 -36.73
N GLU A 111 11.41 11.38 -37.21
CA GLU A 111 11.50 11.00 -38.63
C GLU A 111 10.59 11.86 -39.52
N GLN A 112 9.35 12.15 -39.08
CA GLN A 112 8.44 13.03 -39.82
C GLN A 112 8.99 14.46 -39.94
N GLY A 113 9.46 15.05 -38.83
CA GLY A 113 9.99 16.42 -38.83
C GLY A 113 11.23 16.59 -39.71
N LEU A 114 12.01 15.52 -39.89
CA LEU A 114 13.15 15.47 -40.81
C LEU A 114 12.74 15.34 -42.29
N GLY A 115 11.65 14.64 -42.59
CA GLY A 115 11.12 14.56 -43.95
C GLY A 115 10.58 15.90 -44.47
N GLU A 116 10.11 16.77 -43.58
CA GLU A 116 9.57 18.10 -43.90
C GLU A 116 10.65 19.19 -44.00
N LYS A 117 11.78 19.05 -43.30
CA LYS A 117 12.92 19.97 -43.39
C LYS A 117 13.99 19.41 -44.33
N SER A 118 14.13 19.98 -45.54
CA SER A 118 15.18 19.59 -46.52
C SER A 118 16.63 19.88 -46.09
N THR A 119 16.90 20.21 -44.82
CA THR A 119 18.25 20.44 -44.29
C THR A 119 18.45 19.59 -43.04
N LEU A 120 19.38 18.63 -43.13
CA LEU A 120 19.80 17.80 -42.01
C LEU A 120 20.70 18.62 -41.08
N ASP A 121 20.10 19.38 -40.16
CA ASP A 121 20.84 20.13 -39.15
C ASP A 121 21.34 19.19 -38.04
N THR A 122 22.50 19.49 -37.45
CA THR A 122 23.18 18.66 -36.44
C THR A 122 22.26 18.30 -35.27
N ALA A 123 21.41 19.24 -34.85
CA ALA A 123 20.43 19.04 -33.78
C ALA A 123 19.36 17.98 -34.11
N CYS A 124 18.97 17.84 -35.38
CA CYS A 124 18.02 16.82 -35.81
C CYS A 124 18.65 15.42 -35.83
N GLN A 125 19.92 15.32 -36.21
CA GLN A 125 20.67 14.05 -36.17
C GLN A 125 20.90 13.57 -34.73
N GLU A 126 21.22 14.49 -33.82
CA GLU A 126 21.34 14.19 -32.39
C GLU A 126 20.01 13.72 -31.80
N MET A 127 18.90 14.37 -32.16
CA MET A 127 17.54 13.98 -31.71
C MET A 127 17.17 12.57 -32.15
N LEU A 128 17.41 12.19 -33.41
CA LEU A 128 17.19 10.82 -33.89
C LEU A 128 18.09 9.80 -33.18
N THR A 129 19.35 10.15 -32.97
CA THR A 129 20.32 9.25 -32.31
C THR A 129 19.87 8.98 -30.87
N HIS A 130 19.45 10.02 -30.16
CA HIS A 130 18.91 9.91 -28.81
C HIS A 130 17.61 9.10 -28.79
N ALA A 131 16.65 9.39 -29.67
CA ALA A 131 15.39 8.67 -29.76
C ALA A 131 15.59 7.17 -30.08
N THR A 132 16.51 6.85 -31.00
CA THR A 132 16.85 5.47 -31.37
C THR A 132 17.52 4.72 -30.22
N THR A 133 18.46 5.37 -29.52
CA THR A 133 19.10 4.79 -28.32
C THR A 133 18.06 4.50 -27.25
N ARG A 134 17.12 5.44 -27.02
CA ARG A 134 16.03 5.29 -26.06
C ARG A 134 15.07 4.14 -26.41
N VAL A 135 14.80 3.90 -27.69
CA VAL A 135 13.99 2.74 -28.14
C VAL A 135 14.71 1.43 -27.82
N ASN A 136 16.02 1.35 -28.06
CA ASN A 136 16.80 0.15 -27.75
C ASN A 136 16.87 -0.12 -26.24
N GLU A 137 17.13 0.91 -25.43
CA GLU A 137 17.14 0.80 -23.96
C GLU A 137 15.78 0.33 -23.42
N SER A 138 14.69 0.98 -23.85
CA SER A 138 13.34 0.62 -23.41
C SER A 138 12.89 -0.76 -23.88
N GLN A 139 13.39 -1.25 -25.04
CA GLN A 139 13.16 -2.62 -25.50
C GLN A 139 13.89 -3.64 -24.63
N ASN A 140 15.10 -3.33 -24.20
CA ASN A 140 15.87 -4.17 -23.26
C ASN A 140 15.16 -4.24 -21.90
N GLU A 141 14.73 -3.09 -21.36
CA GLU A 141 13.97 -3.03 -20.12
C GLU A 141 12.64 -3.80 -20.20
N CYS A 142 11.91 -3.70 -21.32
CA CYS A 142 10.72 -4.52 -21.57
C CYS A 142 11.03 -6.02 -21.53
N THR A 143 12.17 -6.43 -22.08
CA THR A 143 12.58 -7.83 -22.09
C THR A 143 12.94 -8.32 -20.69
N GLU A 144 13.65 -7.51 -19.92
CA GLU A 144 13.97 -7.80 -18.53
C GLU A 144 12.70 -7.92 -17.67
N MET A 145 11.81 -6.93 -17.73
CA MET A 145 10.57 -6.94 -16.94
C MET A 145 9.65 -8.11 -17.32
N ARG A 146 9.60 -8.48 -18.60
CA ARG A 146 8.90 -9.69 -19.06
C ARG A 146 9.49 -10.97 -18.44
N ASN A 147 10.81 -11.08 -18.37
CA ASN A 147 11.47 -12.24 -17.75
C ASN A 147 11.19 -12.30 -16.25
N VAL A 148 11.22 -11.15 -15.56
CA VAL A 148 10.87 -11.05 -14.13
C VAL A 148 9.42 -11.49 -13.90
N LEU A 149 8.48 -10.97 -14.68
CA LEU A 149 7.07 -11.40 -14.64
C LEU A 149 6.96 -12.91 -14.83
N ARG A 150 7.62 -13.45 -15.85
CA ARG A 150 7.56 -14.88 -16.16
C ARG A 150 8.09 -15.76 -15.01
N ILE A 151 9.19 -15.36 -14.37
CA ILE A 151 9.73 -16.05 -13.19
C ILE A 151 8.74 -15.97 -12.02
N SER A 152 8.12 -14.82 -11.81
CA SER A 152 7.12 -14.61 -10.75
C SER A 152 5.88 -15.50 -10.96
N GLU A 153 5.37 -15.56 -12.18
CA GLU A 153 4.25 -16.45 -12.56
C GLU A 153 4.56 -17.93 -12.28
N LEU A 154 5.75 -18.40 -12.66
CA LEU A 154 6.18 -19.78 -12.42
C LEU A 154 6.27 -20.09 -10.91
N LYS A 155 6.78 -19.15 -10.11
CA LYS A 155 6.80 -19.30 -8.64
C LYS A 155 5.38 -19.39 -8.08
N LEU A 156 4.48 -18.54 -8.54
CA LEU A 156 3.07 -18.54 -8.13
C LEU A 156 2.38 -19.86 -8.51
N GLU A 157 2.64 -20.38 -9.70
CA GLU A 157 2.12 -21.68 -10.14
C GLU A 157 2.56 -22.82 -9.21
N VAL A 158 3.85 -22.89 -8.88
CA VAL A 158 4.39 -23.89 -7.94
C VAL A 158 3.75 -23.76 -6.56
N ALA A 159 3.58 -22.53 -6.05
CA ALA A 159 2.93 -22.29 -4.77
C ALA A 159 1.44 -22.71 -4.78
N ASN A 160 0.71 -22.39 -5.85
CA ASN A 160 -0.69 -22.79 -6.01
C ASN A 160 -0.83 -24.33 -6.09
N ASN A 161 0.06 -25.00 -6.81
CA ASN A 161 0.10 -26.47 -6.85
C ASN A 161 0.36 -27.06 -5.46
N ARG A 162 1.25 -26.45 -4.66
CA ARG A 162 1.49 -26.84 -3.27
C ARG A 162 0.24 -26.68 -2.40
N VAL A 163 -0.48 -25.56 -2.55
CA VAL A 163 -1.75 -25.32 -1.85
C VAL A 163 -2.79 -26.37 -2.22
N ALA A 164 -2.97 -26.66 -3.52
CA ALA A 164 -3.92 -27.67 -3.99
C ALA A 164 -3.60 -29.07 -3.43
N LYS A 165 -2.31 -29.45 -3.42
CA LYS A 165 -1.84 -30.71 -2.83
C LYS A 165 -2.11 -30.79 -1.33
N LEU A 166 -1.84 -29.73 -0.57
CA LEU A 166 -2.10 -29.72 0.86
C LEU A 166 -3.61 -29.70 1.16
N HIS A 167 -4.40 -29.01 0.35
CA HIS A 167 -5.85 -28.98 0.47
C HIS A 167 -6.46 -30.38 0.32
N SER A 168 -5.97 -31.19 -0.63
CA SER A 168 -6.45 -32.56 -0.80
C SER A 168 -5.97 -33.50 0.32
N GLN A 169 -4.74 -33.36 0.80
CA GLN A 169 -4.15 -34.20 1.84
C GLN A 169 -4.72 -33.93 3.24
N LEU A 170 -5.03 -32.67 3.56
CA LEU A 170 -5.36 -32.24 4.93
C LEU A 170 -6.84 -31.87 5.13
N ARG A 171 -7.75 -32.33 4.28
CA ARG A 171 -9.19 -31.95 4.30
C ARG A 171 -9.83 -31.99 5.69
N GLY A 172 -9.60 -33.07 6.44
CA GLY A 172 -10.15 -33.24 7.79
C GLY A 172 -9.62 -32.19 8.78
N ALA A 173 -8.30 -32.02 8.82
CA ALA A 173 -7.65 -31.03 9.68
C ALA A 173 -8.04 -29.59 9.31
N ILE A 174 -8.15 -29.28 8.00
CA ILE A 174 -8.59 -27.98 7.50
C ILE A 174 -10.02 -27.70 7.98
N ARG A 175 -10.94 -28.68 7.85
CA ARG A 175 -12.33 -28.52 8.27
C ARG A 175 -12.44 -28.30 9.78
N ALA A 176 -11.69 -29.07 10.57
CA ALA A 176 -11.70 -28.97 12.03
C ALA A 176 -11.09 -27.65 12.53
N SER A 177 -9.99 -27.19 11.93
CA SER A 177 -9.28 -25.96 12.32
C SER A 177 -9.91 -24.67 11.77
N ARG A 178 -10.82 -24.77 10.80
CA ARG A 178 -11.45 -23.62 10.11
C ARG A 178 -11.98 -22.52 11.05
N PRO A 179 -12.73 -22.83 12.13
CA PRO A 179 -13.25 -21.79 13.03
C PRO A 179 -12.13 -20.96 13.69
N TYR A 180 -10.98 -21.55 13.97
CA TYR A 180 -9.83 -20.83 14.53
C TYR A 180 -9.23 -19.85 13.52
N TYR A 181 -9.01 -20.29 12.28
CA TYR A 181 -8.41 -19.44 11.26
C TYR A 181 -9.35 -18.33 10.78
N GLU A 182 -10.66 -18.59 10.71
CA GLU A 182 -11.67 -17.56 10.39
C GLU A 182 -11.77 -16.52 11.51
N LEU A 183 -11.84 -16.96 12.78
CA LEU A 183 -11.86 -16.03 13.92
C LEU A 183 -10.60 -15.16 13.98
N ARG A 184 -9.43 -15.76 13.77
CA ARG A 184 -8.16 -15.03 13.72
C ARG A 184 -8.11 -14.05 12.55
N ALA A 185 -8.64 -14.41 11.39
CA ALA A 185 -8.71 -13.52 10.23
C ALA A 185 -9.65 -12.32 10.50
N ASN A 186 -10.82 -12.55 11.10
CA ASN A 186 -11.77 -11.50 11.43
C ASN A 186 -11.18 -10.51 12.44
N TYR A 187 -10.60 -11.01 13.53
CA TYR A 187 -9.95 -10.13 14.51
C TYR A 187 -8.76 -9.38 13.92
N ASN A 188 -7.94 -10.03 13.09
CA ASN A 188 -6.85 -9.34 12.41
C ASN A 188 -7.34 -8.21 11.49
N ALA A 189 -8.48 -8.38 10.81
CA ALA A 189 -9.06 -7.34 9.96
C ALA A 189 -9.50 -6.13 10.79
N VAL A 190 -10.27 -6.35 11.85
CA VAL A 190 -10.74 -5.26 12.74
C VAL A 190 -9.57 -4.58 13.47
N LEU A 191 -8.58 -5.36 13.92
CA LEU A 191 -7.38 -4.80 14.54
C LEU A 191 -6.57 -3.95 13.56
N LEU A 192 -6.48 -4.35 12.29
CA LEU A 192 -5.79 -3.56 11.28
C LEU A 192 -6.51 -2.24 11.02
N GLU A 193 -7.84 -2.27 10.95
CA GLU A 193 -8.68 -1.07 10.79
C GLU A 193 -8.53 -0.11 11.98
N GLN A 194 -8.63 -0.62 13.21
CA GLN A 194 -8.43 0.20 14.41
C GLN A 194 -7.00 0.73 14.50
N LYS A 195 -6.00 -0.06 14.11
CA LYS A 195 -4.62 0.42 14.02
C LYS A 195 -4.47 1.55 13.01
N GLN A 196 -5.14 1.47 11.86
CA GLN A 196 -5.12 2.55 10.88
C GLN A 196 -5.79 3.81 11.42
N LYS A 197 -6.94 3.68 12.10
CA LYS A 197 -7.62 4.80 12.77
C LYS A 197 -6.70 5.50 13.77
N VAL A 198 -5.95 4.74 14.57
CA VAL A 198 -4.95 5.32 15.49
C VAL A 198 -3.87 6.07 14.71
N LEU A 199 -3.31 5.47 13.65
CA LEU A 199 -2.27 6.13 12.83
C LEU A 199 -2.75 7.39 12.11
N ASP A 200 -4.04 7.45 11.74
CA ASP A 200 -4.63 8.63 11.08
C ASP A 200 -4.91 9.78 12.08
N LEU A 201 -5.01 9.47 13.38
CA LEU A 201 -5.21 10.43 14.48
C LEU A 201 -3.90 10.89 15.14
N GLU A 202 -2.78 10.17 14.91
CA GLU A 202 -1.42 10.55 15.35
C GLU A 202 -0.76 11.57 14.42
#